data_AF-A0A830GQP4-F1
#
_entry.id   AF-A0A830GQP4-F1
#
_cell.length_a   1.000
_cell.length_b   1.000
_cell.length_c   1.000
_cell.angle_alpha   90.00
_cell.angle_beta   90.00
_cell.angle_gamma   90.00
#
_symmetry.space_group_name_H-M   'P 1'
#
loop_
_entity.id
_entity.type
_entity.pdbx_description
1 polymer ?
#
loop_
_entity_poly.entity_id
_entity_poly.type
_entity_poly.pdbx_seq_one_letter_code
_entity_poly.pdbx_strand_id
1 'polypeptide(L)'
;MHILIVNLFAVENIGPIGNAVIEFGDKVVIVGSNSSGKTILSTAFYIMLTLGRAVIAPTMKLGSELTDEIRRLEEKGEIRMDLEIDAAKLINDNKQAIEESLRNYIASVFGVNSVGELIRFGNGAGRIKLNGVSLYLDGDHVSMTVDNKSLKVLIPLEFIKVKDMPGCTSSYTNGKIVAVGRDTNCLGGLIAAIAVSNAVNAPEGWRNTAFISTERVAMGSLLPTISDLFVPPRAPRVLKPLALDYLRYIMPIKYKVEAIQGENIRDLQIEINYSSATMLKAYLMGREVSPAMISTGVYQAAVIDAVSKNPAIDSMIVEEPEINLHIDMQLQIANYLAKLSKRLLITTHSEWIAMAMAHLLKRELKIYEIYNGELREVNINEDGTIAQLKTVAPHERKFIEETLGD
;
A
#
# COMPACT_ATOMS: atom_id res chain seq x y z
N MET A 1 28.97 -6.14 -5.14
CA MET A 1 28.11 -6.90 -6.08
C MET A 1 26.75 -7.03 -5.41
N HIS A 2 25.86 -6.05 -5.59
CA HIS A 2 24.49 -6.16 -5.09
C HIS A 2 23.79 -7.19 -5.96
N ILE A 3 23.39 -8.31 -5.37
CA ILE A 3 22.44 -9.23 -6.00
C ILE A 3 21.16 -8.41 -6.18
N LEU A 4 20.81 -8.08 -7.43
CA LEU A 4 19.50 -7.55 -7.76
C LEU A 4 18.48 -8.62 -7.37
N ILE A 5 17.88 -8.46 -6.19
CA ILE A 5 16.71 -9.24 -5.81
C ILE A 5 15.59 -8.74 -6.73
N VAL A 6 15.29 -9.51 -7.76
CA VAL A 6 14.14 -9.30 -8.63
C VAL A 6 12.89 -9.49 -7.77
N ASN A 7 12.15 -8.41 -7.53
CA ASN A 7 10.92 -8.47 -6.74
C ASN A 7 9.75 -8.84 -7.65
N LEU A 8 9.40 -10.11 -7.67
CA LEU A 8 8.36 -10.63 -8.54
C LEU A 8 7.02 -10.69 -7.80
N PHE A 9 6.03 -10.00 -8.34
CA PHE A 9 4.64 -10.07 -7.92
C PHE A 9 3.82 -10.74 -9.01
N ALA A 10 2.98 -11.70 -8.63
CA ALA A 10 2.09 -12.39 -9.56
C ALA A 10 0.68 -12.51 -9.01
N VAL A 11 -0.31 -12.39 -9.90
CA VAL A 11 -1.73 -12.53 -9.59
C VAL A 11 -2.39 -13.40 -10.65
N GLU A 12 -3.12 -14.42 -10.22
CA GLU A 12 -3.84 -15.36 -11.08
C GLU A 12 -5.31 -15.45 -10.62
N ASN A 13 -6.25 -15.29 -11.56
CA ASN A 13 -7.70 -15.42 -11.37
C ASN A 13 -8.30 -14.57 -10.23
N ILE A 14 -7.81 -13.34 -10.03
CA ILE A 14 -8.35 -12.39 -9.04
C ILE A 14 -9.06 -11.22 -9.73
N GLY A 15 -10.35 -11.06 -9.45
CA GLY A 15 -11.20 -10.05 -10.03
C GLY A 15 -11.20 -10.12 -11.57
N PRO A 16 -11.03 -9.00 -12.28
CA PRO A 16 -10.92 -8.97 -13.74
C PRO A 16 -9.49 -9.25 -14.24
N ILE A 17 -8.59 -9.76 -13.38
CA ILE A 17 -7.26 -10.25 -13.77
C ILE A 17 -7.26 -11.77 -13.90
N GLY A 18 -6.94 -12.27 -15.10
CA GLY A 18 -6.68 -13.69 -15.34
C GLY A 18 -5.24 -14.07 -14.99
N ASN A 19 -4.27 -13.32 -15.51
CA ASN A 19 -2.85 -13.49 -15.19
C ASN A 19 -2.12 -12.15 -15.27
N ALA A 20 -1.36 -11.83 -14.22
CA ALA A 20 -0.48 -10.68 -14.18
C ALA A 20 0.83 -11.03 -13.48
N VAL A 21 1.95 -10.65 -14.08
CA VAL A 21 3.28 -10.77 -13.49
C VAL A 21 3.98 -9.41 -13.60
N ILE A 22 4.43 -8.88 -12.46
CA ILE A 22 5.08 -7.58 -12.35
C ILE A 22 6.46 -7.78 -11.75
N GLU A 23 7.47 -7.24 -12.43
CA GLU A 23 8.79 -7.04 -11.85
C GLU A 23 8.85 -5.64 -11.23
N PHE A 24 8.90 -5.59 -9.90
CA PHE A 24 8.92 -4.32 -9.18
C PHE A 24 10.33 -3.72 -9.10
N GLY A 25 10.50 -2.58 -9.76
CA GLY A 25 11.58 -1.63 -9.52
C GLY A 25 11.16 -0.51 -8.56
N ASP A 26 11.83 0.64 -8.63
CA ASP A 26 11.49 1.80 -7.81
C ASP A 26 10.27 2.55 -8.33
N LYS A 27 10.02 2.55 -9.65
CA LYS A 27 8.89 3.24 -10.27
C LYS A 27 8.18 2.30 -11.24
N VAL A 28 6.91 2.04 -10.96
CA VAL A 28 6.05 1.17 -11.79
C VAL A 28 4.76 1.91 -12.10
N VAL A 29 4.35 1.90 -13.37
CA VAL A 29 3.06 2.44 -13.83
C VAL A 29 2.25 1.30 -14.44
N ILE A 30 1.02 1.13 -13.98
CA ILE A 30 0.03 0.22 -14.55
C ILE A 30 -1.02 1.05 -15.27
N VAL A 31 -1.11 0.88 -16.59
CA VAL A 31 -2.06 1.56 -17.48
C VAL A 31 -3.17 0.61 -17.90
N GLY A 32 -4.38 1.13 -18.07
CA GLY A 32 -5.46 0.40 -18.72
C GLY A 32 -6.80 1.11 -18.60
N SER A 33 -7.80 0.59 -19.32
CA SER A 33 -9.15 1.15 -19.34
C SER A 33 -9.86 1.09 -17.98
N ASN A 34 -10.99 1.80 -17.86
CA ASN A 34 -11.82 1.73 -16.66
C ASN A 34 -12.29 0.29 -16.41
N SER A 35 -12.29 -0.10 -15.14
CA SER A 35 -12.70 -1.45 -14.71
C SER A 35 -11.83 -2.61 -15.24
N SER A 36 -10.64 -2.35 -15.77
CA SER A 36 -9.74 -3.39 -16.28
C SER A 36 -9.07 -4.24 -15.20
N GLY A 37 -9.09 -3.80 -13.93
CA GLY A 37 -8.46 -4.50 -12.81
C GLY A 37 -7.27 -3.81 -12.16
N LYS A 38 -6.94 -2.58 -12.58
CA LYS A 38 -5.85 -1.78 -11.98
C LYS A 38 -5.94 -1.71 -10.45
N THR A 39 -7.10 -1.36 -9.91
CA THR A 39 -7.33 -1.29 -8.46
C THR A 39 -7.24 -2.65 -7.78
N ILE A 40 -7.62 -3.73 -8.46
CA ILE A 40 -7.47 -5.08 -7.92
C ILE A 40 -6.00 -5.45 -7.81
N LEU A 41 -5.18 -5.14 -8.82
CA LEU A 41 -3.72 -5.37 -8.78
C LEU A 41 -3.03 -4.53 -7.72
N SER A 42 -3.30 -3.22 -7.65
CA SER A 42 -2.71 -2.34 -6.65
C SER A 42 -3.09 -2.76 -5.23
N THR A 43 -4.35 -3.15 -5.02
CA THR A 43 -4.86 -3.64 -3.73
C THR A 43 -4.26 -4.99 -3.35
N ALA A 44 -4.18 -5.94 -4.29
CA ALA A 44 -3.55 -7.24 -4.06
C ALA A 44 -2.07 -7.08 -3.69
N PHE A 45 -1.34 -6.19 -4.38
CA PHE A 45 0.03 -5.87 -4.03
C PHE A 45 0.10 -5.25 -2.62
N TYR A 46 -0.74 -4.26 -2.33
CA TYR A 46 -0.80 -3.65 -1.00
C TYR A 46 -1.03 -4.68 0.12
N ILE A 47 -1.98 -5.61 -0.06
CA ILE A 47 -2.21 -6.70 0.90
C ILE A 47 -0.93 -7.47 1.15
N MET A 48 -0.21 -7.88 0.09
CA MET A 48 1.07 -8.59 0.24
C MET A 48 2.09 -7.77 1.05
N LEU A 49 2.16 -6.46 0.84
CA LEU A 49 3.07 -5.56 1.59
C LEU A 49 2.69 -5.43 3.06
N THR A 50 1.41 -5.60 3.40
CA THR A 50 0.88 -5.40 4.75
C THR A 50 0.36 -6.68 5.39
N LEU A 51 0.72 -7.85 4.87
CA LEU A 51 0.29 -9.16 5.38
C LEU A 51 0.61 -9.36 6.85
N GLY A 52 1.73 -8.80 7.33
CA GLY A 52 2.09 -8.83 8.74
C GLY A 52 1.03 -8.24 9.68
N ARG A 53 0.18 -7.32 9.18
CA ARG A 53 -0.94 -6.75 9.95
C ARG A 53 -2.13 -7.69 10.11
N ALA A 54 -2.24 -8.68 9.22
CA ALA A 54 -3.27 -9.70 9.33
C ALA A 54 -2.98 -10.67 10.48
N VAL A 55 -1.73 -10.75 10.93
CA VAL A 55 -1.31 -11.70 11.96
C VAL A 55 -1.61 -11.12 13.34
N ILE A 56 -2.63 -11.65 14.01
CA ILE A 56 -3.08 -11.16 15.31
C ILE A 56 -2.27 -11.84 16.42
N ALA A 57 -1.52 -11.04 17.19
CA ALA A 57 -0.61 -11.50 18.24
C ALA A 57 -1.20 -12.48 19.29
N PRO A 58 -2.44 -12.34 19.82
CA PRO A 58 -2.90 -13.17 20.95
C PRO A 58 -3.16 -14.64 20.59
N THR A 59 -3.28 -14.98 19.31
CA THR A 59 -3.61 -16.33 18.84
C THR A 59 -2.39 -17.15 18.42
N MET A 60 -1.21 -16.52 18.33
CA MET A 60 0.01 -17.18 17.92
C MET A 60 0.71 -17.88 19.08
N LYS A 61 1.04 -19.15 18.89
CA LYS A 61 1.87 -19.93 19.78
C LYS A 61 3.32 -19.84 19.32
N LEU A 62 4.18 -19.41 20.24
CA LEU A 62 5.62 -19.57 20.12
C LEU A 62 5.97 -20.99 20.58
N GLY A 63 6.96 -21.64 19.97
CA GLY A 63 7.42 -22.96 20.41
C GLY A 63 7.79 -22.98 21.90
N SER A 64 7.61 -24.11 22.56
CA SER A 64 7.85 -24.26 24.01
C SER A 64 9.28 -23.88 24.42
N GLU A 65 10.26 -24.22 23.59
CA GLU A 65 11.69 -23.90 23.82
C GLU A 65 11.95 -22.39 23.95
N LEU A 66 11.43 -21.59 23.00
CA LEU A 66 11.65 -20.14 22.98
C LEU A 66 10.84 -19.45 24.09
N THR A 67 9.67 -19.99 24.42
CA THR A 67 8.85 -19.53 25.55
C THR A 67 9.58 -19.73 26.87
N ASP A 68 10.22 -20.89 27.06
CA ASP A 68 11.02 -21.18 28.24
C ASP A 68 12.29 -20.32 28.34
N GLU A 69 12.92 -20.01 27.21
CA GLU A 69 14.09 -19.14 27.16
C GLU A 69 13.76 -17.69 27.57
N ILE A 70 12.65 -17.14 27.06
CA ILE A 70 12.14 -15.81 27.47
C ILE A 70 11.84 -15.78 28.98
N ARG A 71 11.19 -16.83 29.50
CA ARG A 71 10.83 -16.91 30.92
C ARG A 71 12.06 -16.96 31.84
N ARG A 72 13.11 -17.71 31.47
CA ARG A 72 14.35 -17.80 32.27
C ARG A 72 15.10 -16.48 32.35
N LEU A 73 14.99 -15.62 31.34
CA LEU A 73 15.70 -14.35 31.28
C LEU A 73 14.96 -13.22 32.05
N GLU A 74 13.65 -13.38 32.31
CA GLU A 74 12.83 -12.45 33.09
C GLU A 74 13.35 -12.25 34.53
N GLU A 75 13.97 -13.27 35.12
CA GLU A 75 14.45 -13.25 36.51
C GLU A 75 15.55 -12.19 36.77
N LYS A 76 16.11 -11.56 35.71
CA LYS A 76 17.24 -10.60 35.79
C LYS A 76 16.86 -9.12 35.64
N GLY A 77 15.58 -8.78 35.47
CA GLY A 77 15.08 -7.39 35.58
C GLY A 77 15.02 -6.54 34.31
N GLU A 78 15.81 -6.83 33.28
CA GLU A 78 15.69 -6.29 31.92
C GLU A 78 16.17 -7.36 30.92
N ILE A 79 15.35 -7.70 29.92
CA ILE A 79 15.71 -8.73 28.92
C ILE A 79 16.19 -8.01 27.66
N ARG A 80 17.45 -8.23 27.29
CA ARG A 80 17.97 -7.94 25.94
C ARG A 80 18.48 -9.23 25.32
N MET A 81 17.94 -9.60 24.17
CA MET A 81 18.36 -10.81 23.45
C MET A 81 18.10 -10.70 21.95
N ASP A 82 18.88 -11.45 21.19
CA ASP A 82 18.66 -11.67 19.78
C ASP A 82 17.95 -13.01 19.60
N LEU A 83 16.72 -12.97 19.11
CA LEU A 83 15.91 -14.16 18.86
C LEU A 83 16.08 -14.59 17.40
N GLU A 84 16.47 -15.85 17.18
CA GLU A 84 16.50 -16.46 15.84
C GLU A 84 15.23 -17.29 15.63
N ILE A 85 14.35 -16.83 14.74
CA ILE A 85 13.03 -17.44 14.53
C ILE A 85 12.93 -17.99 13.11
N ASP A 86 12.58 -19.27 12.98
CA ASP A 86 12.19 -19.87 11.70
C ASP A 86 10.73 -19.51 11.39
N ALA A 87 10.56 -18.55 10.49
CA ALA A 87 9.23 -18.07 10.12
C ALA A 87 8.37 -19.13 9.42
N ALA A 88 8.98 -20.03 8.62
CA ALA A 88 8.24 -21.07 7.92
C ALA A 88 7.67 -22.09 8.91
N LYS A 89 8.47 -22.49 9.91
CA LYS A 89 8.00 -23.34 11.02
C LYS A 89 6.86 -22.66 11.79
N LEU A 90 7.04 -21.38 12.15
CA LEU A 90 6.06 -20.63 12.92
C LEU A 90 4.71 -20.47 12.18
N ILE A 91 4.75 -20.23 10.86
CA ILE A 91 3.56 -20.17 10.01
C ILE A 91 2.86 -21.52 9.98
N ASN A 92 3.62 -22.61 9.83
CA ASN A 92 3.05 -23.96 9.80
C ASN A 92 2.41 -24.35 11.16
N ASP A 93 3.09 -24.05 12.28
CA ASP A 93 2.60 -24.34 13.62
C ASP A 93 1.32 -23.56 13.98
N ASN A 94 1.09 -22.41 13.32
CA ASN A 94 -0.06 -21.53 13.55
C ASN A 94 -1.00 -21.42 12.34
N LYS A 95 -0.92 -22.38 11.41
CA LYS A 95 -1.56 -22.31 10.09
C LYS A 95 -3.03 -21.91 10.14
N GLN A 96 -3.84 -22.62 10.92
CA GLN A 96 -5.29 -22.38 11.00
C GLN A 96 -5.65 -20.96 11.46
N ALA A 97 -4.97 -20.45 12.50
CA ALA A 97 -5.22 -19.12 13.03
C ALA A 97 -4.80 -18.01 12.05
N ILE A 98 -3.69 -18.23 11.34
CA ILE A 98 -3.21 -17.32 10.30
C ILE A 98 -4.18 -17.30 9.12
N GLU A 99 -4.61 -18.46 8.62
CA GLU A 99 -5.53 -18.59 7.49
C GLU A 99 -6.88 -17.89 7.76
N GLU A 100 -7.44 -18.04 8.96
CA GLU A 100 -8.64 -17.32 9.36
C GLU A 100 -8.43 -15.80 9.43
N SER A 101 -7.31 -15.36 10.00
CA SER A 101 -7.02 -13.93 10.12
C SER A 101 -6.75 -13.29 8.75
N LEU A 102 -6.07 -14.01 7.86
CA LEU A 102 -5.84 -13.62 6.47
C LEU A 102 -7.14 -13.49 5.70
N ARG A 103 -8.06 -14.45 5.82
CA ARG A 103 -9.39 -14.38 5.19
C ARG A 103 -10.11 -13.10 5.58
N ASN A 104 -10.20 -12.82 6.88
CA ASN A 104 -10.87 -11.63 7.40
C ASN A 104 -10.17 -10.34 6.93
N TYR A 105 -8.84 -10.35 6.91
CA TYR A 105 -8.04 -9.22 6.47
C TYR A 105 -8.23 -8.91 4.99
N ILE A 106 -8.11 -9.91 4.11
CA ILE A 106 -8.30 -9.77 2.66
C ILE A 106 -9.72 -9.27 2.37
N ALA A 107 -10.74 -9.89 2.97
CA ALA A 107 -12.13 -9.47 2.80
C ALA A 107 -12.33 -8.00 3.22
N SER A 108 -11.76 -7.62 4.36
CA SER A 108 -11.80 -6.25 4.86
C SER A 108 -11.09 -5.27 3.92
N VAL A 109 -9.90 -5.58 3.40
CA VAL A 109 -9.14 -4.65 2.55
C VAL A 109 -9.84 -4.44 1.21
N PHE A 110 -10.37 -5.50 0.60
CA PHE A 110 -11.13 -5.41 -0.65
C PHE A 110 -12.56 -4.86 -0.46
N GLY A 111 -13.08 -4.85 0.77
CA GLY A 111 -14.46 -4.43 1.04
C GLY A 111 -15.52 -5.42 0.57
N VAL A 112 -15.20 -6.72 0.58
CA VAL A 112 -16.09 -7.83 0.19
C VAL A 112 -16.59 -8.59 1.42
N ASN A 113 -17.75 -9.25 1.32
CA ASN A 113 -18.26 -10.05 2.44
C ASN A 113 -17.61 -11.43 2.48
N SER A 114 -17.29 -11.97 1.30
CA SER A 114 -16.68 -13.27 1.09
C SER A 114 -15.46 -13.11 0.18
N VAL A 115 -14.38 -13.82 0.50
CA VAL A 115 -13.16 -13.82 -0.33
C VAL A 115 -13.42 -14.49 -1.67
N GLY A 116 -14.37 -15.43 -1.72
CA GLY A 116 -14.79 -16.09 -2.95
C GLY A 116 -15.36 -15.12 -4.01
N GLU A 117 -15.89 -13.96 -3.61
CA GLU A 117 -16.36 -12.92 -4.54
C GLU A 117 -15.24 -12.36 -5.45
N LEU A 118 -13.99 -12.49 -5.02
CA LEU A 118 -12.81 -12.08 -5.77
C LEU A 118 -12.45 -13.07 -6.88
N ILE A 119 -13.00 -14.29 -6.89
CA ILE A 119 -12.68 -15.32 -7.87
C ILE A 119 -13.71 -15.22 -9.01
N ARG A 120 -13.30 -14.72 -10.18
CA ARG A 120 -14.22 -14.50 -11.33
C ARG A 120 -13.87 -15.23 -12.62
N PHE A 121 -12.59 -15.51 -12.90
CA PHE A 121 -12.22 -16.29 -14.10
C PHE A 121 -12.38 -17.78 -13.84
N GLY A 122 -13.49 -18.36 -14.31
CA GLY A 122 -13.71 -19.80 -14.33
C GLY A 122 -13.90 -20.45 -12.95
N ASN A 123 -14.18 -21.75 -12.98
CA ASN A 123 -14.31 -22.57 -11.77
C ASN A 123 -12.92 -22.90 -11.22
N GLY A 124 -12.40 -22.13 -10.27
CA GLY A 124 -11.16 -22.51 -9.61
C GLY A 124 -10.49 -21.39 -8.83
N ALA A 125 -9.63 -21.80 -7.89
CA ALA A 125 -8.94 -20.94 -6.95
C ALA A 125 -8.15 -19.77 -7.61
N GLY A 126 -8.05 -18.66 -6.88
CA GLY A 126 -7.18 -17.54 -7.18
C GLY A 126 -5.86 -17.61 -6.43
N ARG A 127 -4.83 -16.94 -6.94
CA ARG A 127 -3.50 -16.88 -6.32
C ARG A 127 -2.94 -15.46 -6.35
N ILE A 128 -2.30 -15.08 -5.25
CA ILE A 128 -1.49 -13.86 -5.14
C ILE A 128 -0.12 -14.25 -4.63
N LYS A 129 0.94 -13.93 -5.35
CA LYS A 129 2.33 -14.24 -4.98
C LYS A 129 3.15 -12.97 -4.95
N LEU A 130 3.99 -12.83 -3.93
CA LEU A 130 5.03 -11.81 -3.85
C LEU A 130 6.28 -12.47 -3.29
N ASN A 131 7.34 -12.49 -4.09
CA ASN A 131 8.60 -13.12 -3.72
C ASN A 131 8.38 -14.56 -3.23
N GLY A 132 8.84 -14.88 -2.02
CA GLY A 132 8.72 -16.19 -1.40
C GLY A 132 7.39 -16.45 -0.71
N VAL A 133 6.36 -15.60 -0.83
CA VAL A 133 5.06 -15.80 -0.17
C VAL A 133 3.95 -15.93 -1.21
N SER A 134 3.13 -16.97 -1.08
CA SER A 134 1.97 -17.19 -1.94
C SER A 134 0.71 -17.36 -1.09
N LEU A 135 -0.35 -16.64 -1.47
CA LEU A 135 -1.71 -16.79 -0.96
C LEU A 135 -2.55 -17.53 -2.00
N TYR A 136 -3.35 -18.47 -1.53
CA TYR A 136 -4.30 -19.23 -2.34
C TYR A 136 -5.70 -18.96 -1.80
N LEU A 137 -6.61 -18.61 -2.70
CA LEU A 137 -8.00 -18.29 -2.41
C LEU A 137 -8.87 -19.34 -3.11
N ASP A 138 -9.53 -20.22 -2.36
CA ASP A 138 -10.42 -21.25 -2.91
C ASP A 138 -11.80 -21.16 -2.25
N GLY A 139 -12.74 -20.54 -2.97
CA GLY A 139 -13.97 -20.03 -2.35
C GLY A 139 -13.64 -19.09 -1.20
N ASP A 140 -14.12 -19.41 0.01
CA ASP A 140 -13.83 -18.66 1.23
C ASP A 140 -12.60 -19.14 2.00
N HIS A 141 -11.93 -20.18 1.53
CA HIS A 141 -10.71 -20.67 2.16
C HIS A 141 -9.52 -19.87 1.66
N VAL A 142 -8.71 -19.39 2.60
CA VAL A 142 -7.43 -18.74 2.32
C VAL A 142 -6.33 -19.59 2.91
N SER A 143 -5.34 -19.95 2.10
CA SER A 143 -4.11 -20.59 2.59
C SER A 143 -2.88 -19.81 2.20
N MET A 144 -1.84 -19.90 3.02
CA MET A 144 -0.56 -19.23 2.79
C MET A 144 0.57 -20.24 2.76
N THR A 145 1.45 -20.12 1.77
CA THR A 145 2.70 -20.87 1.71
C THR A 145 3.88 -19.91 1.63
N VAL A 146 4.97 -20.27 2.28
CA VAL A 146 6.25 -19.57 2.16
C VAL A 146 7.26 -20.52 1.51
N ASP A 147 7.95 -20.05 0.47
CA ASP A 147 8.93 -20.81 -0.28
C ASP A 147 10.03 -21.31 0.68
N ASN A 148 10.38 -22.60 0.55
CA ASN A 148 11.05 -23.47 1.53
C ASN A 148 12.52 -23.14 1.88
N LYS A 149 12.94 -21.88 1.83
CA LYS A 149 14.18 -21.44 2.47
C LYS A 149 13.80 -21.01 3.88
N SER A 150 14.18 -21.78 4.91
CA SER A 150 14.06 -21.37 6.32
C SER A 150 14.52 -19.93 6.47
N LEU A 151 13.56 -19.01 6.59
CA LEU A 151 13.84 -17.60 6.69
C LEU A 151 14.07 -17.33 8.18
N LYS A 152 15.34 -17.40 8.56
CA LYS A 152 15.74 -17.13 9.94
C LYS A 152 15.77 -15.62 10.14
N VAL A 153 14.84 -15.12 10.93
CA VAL A 153 14.77 -13.71 11.29
C VAL A 153 15.47 -13.53 12.63
N LEU A 154 16.49 -12.68 12.67
CA LEU A 154 17.11 -12.22 13.91
C LEU A 154 16.34 -10.99 14.40
N ILE A 155 15.81 -11.06 15.62
CA ILE A 155 15.03 -9.97 16.20
C ILE A 155 15.62 -9.55 17.54
N PRO A 156 16.24 -8.35 17.61
CA PRO A 156 16.61 -7.73 18.87
C PRO A 156 15.36 -7.38 19.66
N LEU A 157 15.24 -7.91 20.88
CA LEU A 157 14.15 -7.65 21.80
C LEU A 157 14.66 -6.93 23.04
N GLU A 158 13.92 -5.91 23.48
CA GLU A 158 14.02 -5.32 24.81
C GLU A 158 12.67 -5.39 25.52
N PHE A 159 12.66 -5.97 26.72
CA PHE A 159 11.46 -6.02 27.56
C PHE A 159 11.63 -5.16 28.82
N ILE A 160 10.68 -4.25 29.03
CA ILE A 160 10.63 -3.34 30.17
C ILE A 160 9.46 -3.75 31.07
N LYS A 161 9.78 -4.18 32.30
CA LYS A 161 8.78 -4.64 33.26
C LYS A 161 8.14 -3.45 34.00
N VAL A 162 6.80 -3.37 33.95
CA VAL A 162 6.01 -2.32 34.61
C VAL A 162 4.90 -2.95 35.45
N LYS A 163 5.02 -2.80 36.79
CA LYS A 163 4.19 -3.50 37.78
C LYS A 163 2.68 -3.30 37.59
N ASP A 164 2.26 -2.09 37.27
CA ASP A 164 0.84 -1.69 37.21
C ASP A 164 0.24 -1.69 35.80
N MET A 165 0.90 -2.33 34.83
CA MET A 165 0.38 -2.40 33.46
C MET A 165 -0.67 -3.53 33.32
N PRO A 166 -1.86 -3.27 32.77
CA PRO A 166 -2.93 -4.26 32.64
C PRO A 166 -2.71 -5.28 31.51
N GLY A 167 -1.63 -5.16 30.74
CA GLY A 167 -1.30 -6.04 29.63
C GLY A 167 0.09 -5.72 29.09
N CYS A 168 0.32 -6.00 27.82
CA CYS A 168 1.56 -5.65 27.15
C CYS A 168 1.31 -4.82 25.91
N THR A 169 2.18 -3.85 25.68
CA THR A 169 2.26 -3.10 24.45
C THR A 169 3.65 -3.23 23.86
N SER A 170 3.80 -2.98 22.58
CA SER A 170 5.11 -2.95 21.96
C SER A 170 5.17 -2.00 20.79
N SER A 171 6.40 -1.61 20.48
CA SER A 171 6.74 -0.92 19.25
C SER A 171 7.89 -1.65 18.56
N TYR A 172 7.84 -1.70 17.24
CA TYR A 172 9.00 -2.06 16.43
C TYR A 172 9.60 -0.78 15.88
N THR A 173 10.79 -0.41 16.34
CA THR A 173 11.46 0.82 15.94
C THR A 173 12.92 0.50 15.62
N ASN A 174 13.40 0.96 14.46
CA ASN A 174 14.79 0.79 14.02
C ASN A 174 15.30 -0.67 14.07
N GLY A 175 14.45 -1.64 13.74
CA GLY A 175 14.86 -3.06 13.72
C GLY A 175 14.82 -3.76 15.09
N LYS A 176 14.37 -3.08 16.15
CA LYS A 176 14.31 -3.61 17.51
C LYS A 176 12.86 -3.59 18.03
N ILE A 177 12.45 -4.67 18.68
CA ILE A 177 11.19 -4.71 19.44
C ILE A 177 11.45 -4.14 20.83
N VAL A 178 10.67 -3.15 21.22
CA VAL A 178 10.57 -2.70 22.61
C VAL A 178 9.18 -3.08 23.11
N ALA A 179 9.12 -3.99 24.07
CA ALA A 179 7.88 -4.43 24.69
C ALA A 179 7.83 -3.96 26.15
N VAL A 180 6.66 -3.50 26.58
CA VAL A 180 6.42 -3.03 27.95
C VAL A 180 5.23 -3.80 28.50
N GLY A 181 5.38 -4.37 29.69
CA GLY A 181 4.31 -5.18 30.30
C GLY A 181 4.58 -5.58 31.74
N ARG A 182 3.57 -6.20 32.37
CA ARG A 182 3.69 -6.72 33.75
C ARG A 182 4.56 -7.97 33.83
N ASP A 183 4.44 -8.85 32.84
CA ASP A 183 5.14 -10.13 32.72
C ASP A 183 5.37 -10.49 31.25
N THR A 184 6.14 -11.54 31.00
CA THR A 184 6.52 -11.96 29.64
C THR A 184 5.47 -12.84 28.97
N ASN A 185 4.34 -13.17 29.61
CA ASN A 185 3.36 -14.14 29.08
C ASN A 185 2.74 -13.68 27.75
N CYS A 186 2.69 -12.37 27.54
CA CYS A 186 2.19 -11.72 26.34
C CYS A 186 3.21 -11.68 25.18
N LEU A 187 4.50 -11.94 25.44
CA LEU A 187 5.56 -11.73 24.46
C LEU A 187 5.52 -12.77 23.36
N GLY A 188 5.15 -14.01 23.69
CA GLY A 188 5.23 -15.11 22.73
C GLY A 188 4.45 -14.86 21.45
N GLY A 189 3.18 -14.50 21.59
CA GLY A 189 2.31 -14.20 20.45
C GLY A 189 2.70 -12.93 19.70
N LEU A 190 3.21 -11.93 20.40
CA LEU A 190 3.68 -10.67 19.81
C LEU A 190 4.97 -10.86 18.99
N ILE A 191 5.95 -11.55 19.56
CA ILE A 191 7.22 -11.89 18.90
C ILE A 191 6.92 -12.73 17.66
N ALA A 192 6.02 -13.72 17.79
CA ALA A 192 5.59 -14.53 16.67
C ALA A 192 4.98 -13.67 15.55
N ALA A 193 4.07 -12.75 15.88
CA ALA A 193 3.43 -11.87 14.90
C ALA A 193 4.45 -10.97 14.19
N ILE A 194 5.41 -10.39 14.94
CA ILE A 194 6.45 -9.54 14.36
C ILE A 194 7.44 -10.36 13.52
N ALA A 195 7.75 -11.59 13.91
CA ALA A 195 8.62 -12.48 13.14
C ALA A 195 7.98 -12.90 11.81
N VAL A 196 6.71 -13.31 11.83
CA VAL A 196 5.95 -13.60 10.61
C VAL A 196 5.83 -12.35 9.75
N SER A 197 5.49 -11.21 10.35
CA SER A 197 5.46 -9.92 9.65
C SER A 197 6.78 -9.63 8.95
N ASN A 198 7.91 -9.66 9.65
CA ASN A 198 9.23 -9.43 9.06
C ASN A 198 9.62 -10.43 7.97
N ALA A 199 9.20 -11.69 8.10
CA ALA A 199 9.50 -12.71 7.11
C ALA A 199 8.65 -12.60 5.85
N VAL A 200 7.39 -12.18 6.01
CA VAL A 200 6.43 -11.99 4.93
C VAL A 200 6.59 -10.61 4.28
N ASN A 201 7.22 -9.66 4.98
CA ASN A 201 7.29 -8.27 4.59
C ASN A 201 7.94 -8.03 3.23
N ALA A 202 7.50 -6.90 2.68
CA ALA A 202 7.77 -6.37 1.36
C ALA A 202 9.23 -6.45 0.87
N PRO A 203 9.41 -6.47 -0.47
CA PRO A 203 10.63 -6.01 -1.14
C PRO A 203 11.38 -4.89 -0.41
N GLU A 204 12.70 -4.87 -0.52
CA GLU A 204 13.51 -3.79 0.06
C GLU A 204 12.92 -2.42 -0.31
N GLY A 205 12.74 -1.56 0.70
CA GLY A 205 12.13 -0.22 0.63
C GLY A 205 10.67 -0.10 0.20
N TRP A 206 9.89 -1.18 0.29
CA TRP A 206 8.42 -1.15 0.22
C TRP A 206 7.72 -1.37 1.58
N ARG A 207 8.48 -1.28 2.69
CA ARG A 207 8.01 -1.63 4.05
C ARG A 207 6.93 -0.69 4.58
N ASN A 208 7.14 0.62 4.50
CA ASN A 208 6.15 1.61 4.91
C ASN A 208 5.44 2.17 3.68
N THR A 209 4.49 1.39 3.14
CA THR A 209 3.71 1.79 1.97
C THR A 209 2.43 2.54 2.34
N ALA A 210 2.22 3.71 1.77
CA ALA A 210 0.95 4.42 1.82
C ALA A 210 0.07 4.11 0.61
N PHE A 211 -1.22 3.80 0.82
CA PHE A 211 -2.17 3.64 -0.26
C PHE A 211 -2.98 4.93 -0.46
N ILE A 212 -2.82 5.57 -1.60
CA ILE A 212 -3.50 6.80 -1.98
C ILE A 212 -4.58 6.45 -2.99
N SER A 213 -5.76 6.11 -2.45
CA SER A 213 -6.95 5.71 -3.22
C SER A 213 -7.50 6.84 -4.08
N THR A 214 -8.16 6.47 -5.17
CA THR A 214 -8.90 7.40 -6.05
C THR A 214 -9.96 8.22 -5.28
N GLU A 215 -10.61 7.63 -4.29
CA GLU A 215 -11.67 8.25 -3.48
C GLU A 215 -11.18 9.45 -2.65
N ARG A 216 -9.87 9.71 -2.59
CA ARG A 216 -9.31 10.93 -2.01
C ARG A 216 -9.95 12.20 -2.57
N VAL A 217 -10.47 12.14 -3.81
CA VAL A 217 -11.26 13.20 -4.47
C VAL A 217 -12.42 13.67 -3.58
N ALA A 218 -13.23 12.73 -3.07
CA ALA A 218 -14.38 13.03 -2.25
C ALA A 218 -13.97 13.35 -0.81
N MET A 219 -12.92 12.70 -0.33
CA MET A 219 -12.46 12.87 1.05
C MET A 219 -11.87 14.25 1.28
N GLY A 220 -11.07 14.80 0.35
CA GLY A 220 -10.49 16.14 0.47
C GLY A 220 -11.52 17.23 0.80
N SER A 221 -12.70 17.16 0.18
CA SER A 221 -13.81 18.09 0.43
C SER A 221 -14.62 17.80 1.69
N LEU A 222 -14.60 16.55 2.18
CA LEU A 222 -15.36 16.09 3.36
C LEU A 222 -14.48 15.93 4.62
N LEU A 223 -13.19 16.21 4.50
CA LEU A 223 -12.15 16.06 5.53
C LEU A 223 -12.54 16.65 6.90
N PRO A 224 -13.16 17.84 7.00
CA PRO A 224 -13.64 18.39 8.27
C PRO A 224 -14.74 17.55 8.93
N THR A 225 -15.64 16.95 8.13
CA THR A 225 -16.76 16.12 8.63
C THR A 225 -16.31 14.69 8.97
N ILE A 226 -15.25 14.20 8.32
CA ILE A 226 -14.73 12.86 8.54
C ILE A 226 -14.16 12.70 9.96
N SER A 227 -13.58 13.75 10.58
CA SER A 227 -13.10 13.62 11.96
C SER A 227 -14.22 13.30 12.95
N ASP A 228 -15.42 13.85 12.72
CA ASP A 228 -16.59 13.63 13.57
C ASP A 228 -17.15 12.20 13.42
N LEU A 229 -16.92 11.54 12.28
CA LEU A 229 -17.27 10.13 12.04
C LEU A 229 -16.31 9.15 12.73
N PHE A 230 -15.13 9.60 13.14
CA PHE A 230 -14.12 8.78 13.82
C PHE A 230 -14.18 8.88 15.35
N VAL A 231 -15.08 9.71 15.91
CA VAL A 231 -15.32 9.77 17.36
C VAL A 231 -16.33 8.65 17.76
N PRO A 232 -16.04 7.81 18.77
CA PRO A 232 -16.88 6.68 19.19
C PRO A 232 -18.34 7.07 19.53
N PRO A 233 -19.33 6.15 19.40
CA PRO A 233 -19.17 4.71 19.59
C PRO A 233 -19.28 3.82 18.34
N ARG A 234 -19.48 4.35 17.13
CA ARG A 234 -19.53 3.53 15.90
C ARG A 234 -18.86 4.25 14.73
N ALA A 235 -17.61 3.89 14.45
CA ALA A 235 -17.02 4.17 13.15
C ALA A 235 -17.89 3.48 12.07
N PRO A 236 -18.32 4.17 11.02
CA PRO A 236 -19.06 3.54 9.93
C PRO A 236 -18.22 2.43 9.30
N ARG A 237 -18.87 1.35 8.86
CA ARG A 237 -18.22 0.43 7.93
C ARG A 237 -18.00 1.17 6.61
N VAL A 238 -16.76 1.57 6.38
CA VAL A 238 -16.35 2.19 5.11
C VAL A 238 -16.39 1.10 4.04
N LEU A 239 -17.19 1.30 2.98
CA LEU A 239 -17.35 0.33 1.90
C LEU A 239 -16.03 0.02 1.17
N LYS A 240 -15.11 0.99 1.11
CA LYS A 240 -13.74 0.83 0.60
C LYS A 240 -12.72 1.27 1.66
N PRO A 241 -12.24 0.36 2.52
CA PRO A 241 -11.38 0.74 3.65
C PRO A 241 -10.07 1.43 3.25
N LEU A 242 -9.52 1.12 2.06
CA LEU A 242 -8.33 1.80 1.55
C LEU A 242 -8.53 3.30 1.23
N ALA A 243 -9.77 3.77 1.11
CA ALA A 243 -10.07 5.18 0.87
C ALA A 243 -9.55 6.11 1.97
N LEU A 244 -9.30 5.58 3.18
CA LEU A 244 -8.83 6.34 4.34
C LEU A 244 -7.40 5.98 4.74
N ASP A 245 -6.75 5.09 4.00
CA ASP A 245 -5.43 4.54 4.35
C ASP A 245 -4.37 5.63 4.49
N TYR A 246 -4.34 6.59 3.54
CA TYR A 246 -3.38 7.69 3.54
C TYR A 246 -3.52 8.63 4.75
N LEU A 247 -4.71 8.73 5.36
CA LEU A 247 -4.97 9.67 6.46
C LEU A 247 -4.10 9.37 7.67
N ARG A 248 -3.82 8.10 7.96
CA ARG A 248 -2.98 7.72 9.11
C ARG A 248 -1.54 8.23 9.02
N TYR A 249 -1.08 8.60 7.82
CA TYR A 249 0.26 9.13 7.60
C TYR A 249 0.30 10.66 7.63
N ILE A 250 -0.84 11.32 7.47
CA ILE A 250 -0.90 12.78 7.52
C ILE A 250 -1.52 13.32 8.81
N MET A 251 -2.02 12.45 9.69
CA MET A 251 -2.49 12.81 11.04
C MET A 251 -1.44 12.48 12.11
N PRO A 252 -1.21 13.34 13.13
CA PRO A 252 -1.79 14.66 13.41
C PRO A 252 -0.90 15.83 12.89
N ILE A 253 0.01 15.56 11.96
CA ILE A 253 1.08 16.49 11.59
C ILE A 253 0.50 17.66 10.76
N LYS A 254 0.98 18.88 11.05
CA LYS A 254 0.67 20.05 10.22
C LYS A 254 1.55 20.03 8.97
N TYR A 255 0.93 19.96 7.80
CA TYR A 255 1.64 20.01 6.52
C TYR A 255 1.40 21.34 5.83
N LYS A 256 2.47 21.90 5.27
CA LYS A 256 2.39 23.00 4.31
C LYS A 256 2.80 22.47 2.95
N VAL A 257 1.83 22.41 2.05
CA VAL A 257 1.96 21.86 0.71
C VAL A 257 1.99 23.02 -0.27
N GLU A 258 3.01 23.07 -1.13
CA GLU A 258 2.95 23.90 -2.33
C GLU A 258 2.08 23.16 -3.34
N ALA A 259 0.98 23.76 -3.77
CA ALA A 259 0.09 23.11 -4.70
C ALA A 259 0.82 22.84 -6.02
N ILE A 260 0.65 21.63 -6.57
CA ILE A 260 1.04 21.35 -7.96
C ILE A 260 0.04 22.10 -8.84
N GLN A 261 0.53 23.11 -9.54
CA GLN A 261 -0.27 24.19 -10.13
C GLN A 261 0.02 24.35 -11.62
N GLY A 262 -1.01 24.39 -12.45
CA GLY A 262 -0.91 24.82 -13.85
C GLY A 262 -0.22 26.19 -13.98
N GLU A 263 0.34 26.49 -15.16
CA GLU A 263 1.21 27.66 -15.40
C GLU A 263 0.62 29.02 -14.96
N ASN A 264 -0.70 29.09 -14.83
CA ASN A 264 -1.46 30.31 -14.51
C ASN A 264 -1.71 30.54 -13.01
N ILE A 265 -1.38 29.60 -12.11
CA ILE A 265 -1.58 29.76 -10.65
C ILE A 265 -0.20 29.87 -9.99
N ARG A 266 0.03 30.95 -9.24
CA ARG A 266 1.27 31.21 -8.51
C ARG A 266 1.00 31.25 -7.01
N ASP A 267 1.91 30.68 -6.23
CA ASP A 267 1.94 30.77 -4.77
C ASP A 267 0.69 30.24 -4.02
N LEU A 268 0.01 29.21 -4.54
CA LEU A 268 -1.01 28.49 -3.78
C LEU A 268 -0.37 27.51 -2.79
N GLN A 269 -0.68 27.69 -1.51
CA GLN A 269 -0.24 26.83 -0.41
C GLN A 269 -1.46 26.26 0.31
N ILE A 270 -1.43 24.96 0.58
CA ILE A 270 -2.45 24.27 1.37
C ILE A 270 -1.83 23.90 2.70
N GLU A 271 -2.41 24.40 3.78
CA GLU A 271 -2.11 23.96 5.13
C GLU A 271 -3.16 22.96 5.57
N ILE A 272 -2.70 21.77 5.97
CA ILE A 272 -3.57 20.71 6.48
C ILE A 272 -3.22 20.51 7.96
N ASN A 273 -4.20 20.72 8.86
CA ASN A 273 -4.03 20.56 10.31
C ASN A 273 -5.09 19.62 10.88
N TYR A 274 -4.65 18.48 11.42
CA TYR A 274 -5.50 17.39 11.91
C TYR A 274 -5.64 17.31 13.44
N SER A 275 -5.17 18.30 14.21
CA SER A 275 -5.08 18.16 15.67
C SER A 275 -6.42 18.20 16.44
N SER A 276 -7.54 18.65 15.83
CA SER A 276 -8.83 18.70 16.54
C SER A 276 -10.11 18.86 15.67
N ALA A 277 -10.03 19.15 14.37
CA ALA A 277 -11.23 19.30 13.51
C ALA A 277 -10.94 19.22 11.98
N THR A 278 -9.82 18.62 11.57
CA THR A 278 -9.26 18.72 10.20
C THR A 278 -9.46 20.10 9.56
N MET A 279 -8.66 21.08 9.94
CA MET A 279 -8.69 22.39 9.27
C MET A 279 -7.83 22.35 8.01
N LEU A 280 -8.50 22.45 6.86
CA LEU A 280 -7.88 22.81 5.59
C LEU A 280 -7.85 24.34 5.49
N LYS A 281 -6.66 24.92 5.40
CA LYS A 281 -6.49 26.32 5.07
C LYS A 281 -5.81 26.45 3.73
N ALA A 282 -6.30 27.39 2.94
CA ALA A 282 -5.80 27.70 1.63
C ALA A 282 -5.17 29.08 1.66
N TYR A 283 -3.98 29.24 1.10
CA TYR A 283 -3.31 30.53 0.98
C TYR A 283 -2.97 30.78 -0.48
N LEU A 284 -3.46 31.87 -1.06
CA LEU A 284 -3.09 32.31 -2.41
C LEU A 284 -2.35 33.64 -2.30
N MET A 285 -1.13 33.69 -2.84
CA MET A 285 -0.26 34.88 -2.74
C MET A 285 -0.10 35.38 -1.28
N GLY A 286 0.02 34.44 -0.34
CA GLY A 286 0.15 34.72 1.09
C GLY A 286 -1.13 35.15 1.82
N ARG A 287 -2.29 35.21 1.15
CA ARG A 287 -3.58 35.54 1.76
C ARG A 287 -4.43 34.30 1.97
N GLU A 288 -5.03 34.15 3.14
CA GLU A 288 -5.98 33.06 3.40
C GLU A 288 -7.21 33.21 2.49
N VAL A 289 -7.53 32.17 1.73
CA VAL A 289 -8.70 32.08 0.88
C VAL A 289 -9.59 30.94 1.36
N SER A 290 -10.87 30.97 1.01
CA SER A 290 -11.76 29.86 1.34
C SER A 290 -11.30 28.59 0.62
N PRO A 291 -11.21 27.44 1.31
CA PRO A 291 -10.98 26.15 0.68
C PRO A 291 -11.94 25.86 -0.49
N ALA A 292 -13.18 26.36 -0.44
CA ALA A 292 -14.14 26.19 -1.54
C ALA A 292 -13.69 26.84 -2.87
N MET A 293 -12.69 27.72 -2.85
CA MET A 293 -12.15 28.41 -4.02
C MET A 293 -11.00 27.66 -4.71
N ILE A 294 -10.53 26.55 -4.12
CA ILE A 294 -9.50 25.70 -4.73
C ILE A 294 -10.17 24.61 -5.56
N SER A 295 -9.64 24.32 -6.75
CA SER A 295 -10.13 23.23 -7.59
C SER A 295 -9.90 21.86 -6.95
N THR A 296 -10.81 20.93 -7.19
CA THR A 296 -10.70 19.54 -6.68
C THR A 296 -9.45 18.83 -7.16
N GLY A 297 -8.96 19.15 -8.36
CA GLY A 297 -7.68 18.65 -8.87
C GLY A 297 -6.49 19.03 -7.99
N VAL A 298 -6.42 20.29 -7.56
CA VAL A 298 -5.34 20.77 -6.69
C VAL A 298 -5.41 20.09 -5.32
N TYR A 299 -6.59 19.87 -4.75
CA TYR A 299 -6.74 19.14 -3.48
C TYR A 299 -6.17 17.73 -3.55
N GLN A 300 -6.42 17.03 -4.65
CA GLN A 300 -5.92 15.67 -4.83
C GLN A 300 -4.40 15.63 -4.91
N ALA A 301 -3.81 16.56 -5.66
CA ALA A 301 -2.36 16.69 -5.76
C ALA A 301 -1.75 17.04 -4.39
N ALA A 302 -2.44 17.86 -3.59
CA ALA A 302 -1.96 18.23 -2.27
C ALA A 302 -1.90 17.07 -1.28
N VAL A 303 -2.85 16.13 -1.35
CA VAL A 303 -2.79 14.88 -0.57
C VAL A 303 -1.57 14.05 -0.95
N ILE A 304 -1.29 13.92 -2.25
CA ILE A 304 -0.11 13.19 -2.74
C ILE A 304 1.18 13.84 -2.20
N ASP A 305 1.29 15.17 -2.25
CA ASP A 305 2.46 15.90 -1.72
C ASP A 305 2.59 15.82 -0.19
N ALA A 306 1.49 15.89 0.55
CA ALA A 306 1.52 15.74 2.00
C ALA A 306 2.04 14.34 2.41
N VAL A 307 1.57 13.29 1.74
CA VAL A 307 1.99 11.91 2.00
C VAL A 307 3.46 11.71 1.59
N SER A 308 3.89 12.25 0.44
CA SER A 308 5.26 12.08 -0.05
C SER A 308 6.31 12.73 0.88
N LYS A 309 5.95 13.84 1.54
CA LYS A 309 6.80 14.56 2.50
C LYS A 309 6.95 13.87 3.85
N ASN A 310 6.14 12.86 4.14
CA ASN A 310 6.28 12.11 5.39
C ASN A 310 7.59 11.27 5.34
N PRO A 311 8.54 11.50 6.27
CA PRO A 311 9.80 10.75 6.29
C PRO A 311 9.63 9.28 6.68
N ALA A 312 8.53 8.91 7.34
CA ALA A 312 8.25 7.53 7.75
C ALA A 312 7.70 6.64 6.63
N ILE A 313 7.36 7.22 5.47
CA ILE A 313 6.85 6.48 4.31
C ILE A 313 8.01 6.16 3.38
N ASP A 314 8.17 4.91 2.97
CA ASP A 314 9.24 4.50 2.03
C ASP A 314 8.72 4.46 0.58
N SER A 315 7.44 4.16 0.43
CA SER A 315 6.79 3.83 -0.84
C SER A 315 5.33 4.26 -0.85
N MET A 316 4.78 4.47 -2.05
CA MET A 316 3.42 4.94 -2.25
C MET A 316 2.77 4.17 -3.40
N ILE A 317 1.53 3.76 -3.18
CA ILE A 317 0.62 3.30 -4.24
C ILE A 317 -0.33 4.45 -4.52
N VAL A 318 -0.30 4.99 -5.74
CA VAL A 318 -1.09 6.17 -6.13
C VAL A 318 -2.08 5.77 -7.22
N GLU A 319 -3.36 5.81 -6.89
CA GLU A 319 -4.40 5.46 -7.85
C GLU A 319 -4.92 6.67 -8.61
N GLU A 320 -5.01 6.53 -9.93
CA GLU A 320 -5.57 7.51 -10.88
C GLU A 320 -5.23 8.97 -10.50
N PRO A 321 -3.92 9.33 -10.44
CA PRO A 321 -3.47 10.69 -10.13
C PRO A 321 -4.06 11.77 -11.05
N GLU A 322 -4.55 11.39 -12.23
CA GLU A 322 -5.16 12.24 -13.25
C GLU A 322 -6.59 12.72 -12.95
N ILE A 323 -7.31 12.13 -11.99
CA ILE A 323 -8.74 12.44 -11.83
C ILE A 323 -8.95 13.92 -11.50
N ASN A 324 -9.86 14.57 -12.23
CA ASN A 324 -10.11 16.01 -12.19
C ASN A 324 -8.89 16.91 -12.52
N LEU A 325 -7.86 16.37 -13.17
CA LEU A 325 -6.73 17.14 -13.68
C LEU A 325 -6.84 17.33 -15.20
N HIS A 326 -6.66 18.58 -15.64
CA HIS A 326 -6.39 18.87 -17.05
C HIS A 326 -5.01 18.36 -17.46
N ILE A 327 -4.77 18.24 -18.77
CA ILE A 327 -3.57 17.61 -19.33
C ILE A 327 -2.29 18.32 -18.84
N ASP A 328 -2.29 19.65 -18.77
CA ASP A 328 -1.17 20.43 -18.23
C ASP A 328 -0.80 20.00 -16.80
N MET A 329 -1.79 19.85 -15.93
CA MET A 329 -1.59 19.37 -14.56
C MET A 329 -1.23 17.88 -14.50
N GLN A 330 -1.72 17.05 -15.43
CA GLN A 330 -1.32 15.65 -15.54
C GLN A 330 0.18 15.51 -15.86
N LEU A 331 0.73 16.37 -16.73
CA LEU A 331 2.16 16.40 -17.02
C LEU A 331 2.98 16.87 -15.80
N GLN A 332 2.46 17.83 -15.05
CA GLN A 332 3.11 18.32 -13.84
C GLN A 332 3.12 17.29 -12.71
N ILE A 333 2.00 16.58 -12.46
CA ILE A 333 1.96 15.52 -11.45
C ILE A 333 2.89 14.36 -11.85
N ALA A 334 2.96 14.01 -13.14
CA ALA A 334 3.91 13.02 -13.64
C ALA A 334 5.37 13.43 -13.37
N ASN A 335 5.72 14.70 -13.67
CA ASN A 335 7.04 15.24 -13.38
C ASN A 335 7.37 15.27 -11.88
N TYR A 336 6.39 15.62 -11.05
CA TYR A 336 6.53 15.59 -9.59
C TYR A 336 6.78 14.17 -9.08
N LEU A 337 5.94 13.20 -9.47
CA LEU A 337 6.04 11.79 -9.08
C LEU A 337 7.36 11.15 -9.52
N ALA A 338 7.84 11.49 -10.73
CA ALA A 338 9.12 11.01 -11.24
C ALA A 338 10.31 11.45 -10.36
N LYS A 339 10.27 12.68 -9.81
CA LYS A 339 11.35 13.24 -8.98
C LYS A 339 11.34 12.77 -7.52
N LEU A 340 10.26 12.16 -7.05
CA LEU A 340 10.20 11.66 -5.69
C LEU A 340 11.26 10.57 -5.47
N SER A 341 11.96 10.61 -4.33
CA SER A 341 12.87 9.52 -3.93
C SER A 341 12.14 8.27 -3.41
N LYS A 342 10.82 8.35 -3.26
CA LYS A 342 9.96 7.25 -2.80
C LYS A 342 9.72 6.26 -3.93
N ARG A 343 9.55 4.98 -3.59
CA ARG A 343 9.11 3.97 -4.57
C ARG A 343 7.65 4.14 -4.89
N LEU A 344 7.27 4.02 -6.15
CA LEU A 344 5.92 4.31 -6.61
C LEU A 344 5.35 3.14 -7.41
N LEU A 345 4.10 2.81 -7.09
CA LEU A 345 3.22 2.06 -7.95
C LEU A 345 2.06 3.00 -8.30
N ILE A 346 1.94 3.33 -9.58
CA ILE A 346 0.89 4.23 -10.06
C ILE A 346 -0.08 3.41 -10.90
N THR A 347 -1.37 3.54 -10.64
CA THR A 347 -2.40 3.05 -11.57
C THR A 347 -3.01 4.25 -12.29
N THR A 348 -3.19 4.16 -13.60
CA THR A 348 -3.72 5.28 -14.39
C THR A 348 -4.47 4.80 -15.63
N HIS A 349 -5.43 5.60 -16.09
CA HIS A 349 -5.99 5.50 -17.43
C HIS A 349 -5.45 6.61 -18.36
N SER A 350 -4.55 7.47 -17.85
CA SER A 350 -3.94 8.55 -18.62
C SER A 350 -2.68 8.09 -19.36
N GLU A 351 -2.74 8.14 -20.69
CA GLU A 351 -1.55 7.94 -21.52
C GLU A 351 -0.54 9.06 -21.33
N TRP A 352 -0.99 10.29 -21.04
CA TRP A 352 -0.12 11.45 -20.82
C TRP A 352 0.79 11.26 -19.62
N ILE A 353 0.28 10.69 -18.52
CA ILE A 353 1.10 10.40 -17.34
C ILE A 353 2.12 9.32 -17.67
N ALA A 354 1.71 8.23 -18.34
CA ALA A 354 2.61 7.15 -18.71
C ALA A 354 3.74 7.64 -19.65
N MET A 355 3.40 8.40 -20.69
CA MET A 355 4.35 8.98 -21.64
C MET A 355 5.30 9.98 -20.96
N ALA A 356 4.77 10.88 -20.13
CA ALA A 356 5.58 11.87 -19.44
C ALA A 356 6.58 11.22 -18.48
N MET A 357 6.14 10.21 -17.72
CA MET A 357 7.04 9.47 -16.83
C MET A 357 8.07 8.66 -17.61
N ALA A 358 7.69 8.02 -18.72
CA ALA A 358 8.61 7.29 -19.60
C ALA A 358 9.70 8.21 -20.16
N HIS A 359 9.33 9.41 -20.59
CA HIS A 359 10.28 10.40 -21.09
C HIS A 359 11.29 10.84 -20.01
N LEU A 360 10.80 11.05 -18.78
CA LEU A 360 11.62 11.54 -17.67
C LEU A 360 12.54 10.47 -17.07
N LEU A 361 12.05 9.23 -16.94
CA LEU A 361 12.74 8.15 -16.21
C LEU A 361 13.37 7.10 -17.14
N LYS A 362 12.94 7.03 -18.40
CA LYS A 362 13.45 6.09 -19.41
C LYS A 362 13.44 4.65 -18.86
N ARG A 363 14.59 3.97 -18.90
CA ARG A 363 14.75 2.57 -18.46
C ARG A 363 14.59 2.36 -16.95
N GLU A 364 14.58 3.41 -16.14
CA GLU A 364 14.33 3.31 -14.69
C GLU A 364 12.85 3.10 -14.36
N LEU A 365 11.96 3.36 -15.34
CA LEU A 365 10.53 3.12 -15.22
C LEU A 365 10.16 1.77 -15.82
N LYS A 366 9.25 1.06 -15.14
CA LYS A 366 8.52 -0.06 -15.72
C LYS A 366 7.07 0.34 -15.99
N ILE A 367 6.59 0.08 -17.20
CA ILE A 367 5.19 0.32 -17.57
C ILE A 367 4.56 -1.03 -17.93
N TYR A 368 3.37 -1.25 -17.39
CA TYR A 368 2.55 -2.42 -17.70
C TYR A 368 1.18 -1.98 -18.17
N GLU A 369 0.67 -2.59 -19.24
CA GLU A 369 -0.69 -2.41 -19.74
C GLU A 369 -1.56 -3.62 -19.39
N ILE A 370 -2.75 -3.37 -18.84
CA ILE A 370 -3.78 -4.39 -18.67
C ILE A 370 -4.69 -4.42 -19.89
N TYR A 371 -4.75 -5.56 -20.57
CA TYR A 371 -5.64 -5.77 -21.71
C TYR A 371 -6.29 -7.16 -21.63
N ASN A 372 -7.63 -7.20 -21.61
CA ASN A 372 -8.43 -8.44 -21.50
C ASN A 372 -8.02 -9.34 -20.32
N GLY A 373 -7.71 -8.74 -19.16
CA GLY A 373 -7.34 -9.47 -17.95
C GLY A 373 -5.90 -10.02 -17.95
N GLU A 374 -5.11 -9.74 -18.99
CA GLU A 374 -3.68 -10.04 -19.03
C GLU A 374 -2.86 -8.76 -18.83
N LEU A 375 -1.77 -8.87 -18.08
CA LEU A 375 -0.79 -7.80 -17.94
C LEU A 375 0.37 -7.98 -18.93
N ARG A 376 0.77 -6.89 -19.60
CA ARG A 376 1.89 -6.90 -20.56
C ARG A 376 2.83 -5.74 -20.29
N GLU A 377 4.13 -5.99 -20.28
CA GLU A 377 5.13 -4.92 -20.18
C GLU A 377 5.15 -4.11 -21.48
N VAL A 378 5.18 -2.78 -21.34
CA VAL A 378 5.29 -1.83 -22.45
C VAL A 378 6.75 -1.41 -22.56
N ASN A 379 7.35 -1.67 -23.72
CA ASN A 379 8.74 -1.30 -23.98
C ASN A 379 8.90 0.23 -24.06
N ILE A 380 9.91 0.73 -23.34
CA ILE A 380 10.35 2.13 -23.38
C ILE A 380 11.61 2.22 -24.24
N ASN A 381 11.58 3.04 -25.28
CA ASN A 381 12.71 3.29 -26.16
C ASN A 381 13.79 4.13 -25.47
N GLU A 382 14.99 4.22 -26.06
CA GLU A 382 16.12 4.97 -25.48
C GLU A 382 15.86 6.49 -25.36
N ASP A 383 15.01 7.02 -26.24
CA ASP A 383 14.55 8.41 -26.22
C ASP A 383 13.39 8.67 -25.23
N GLY A 384 12.93 7.63 -24.53
CA GLY A 384 11.83 7.69 -23.56
C GLY A 384 10.44 7.63 -24.19
N THR A 385 10.33 7.37 -25.49
CA THR A 385 9.02 7.09 -26.13
C THR A 385 8.55 5.68 -25.80
N ILE A 386 7.23 5.45 -25.84
CA ILE A 386 6.62 4.16 -25.56
C ILE A 386 5.90 3.62 -26.79
N ALA A 387 5.80 2.30 -26.89
CA ALA A 387 4.93 1.67 -27.87
C ALA A 387 3.47 2.08 -27.66
N GLN A 388 2.69 2.11 -28.75
CA GLN A 388 1.27 2.46 -28.68
C GLN A 388 0.50 1.50 -27.76
N LEU A 389 -0.25 2.07 -26.82
CA LEU A 389 -1.08 1.34 -25.88
C LEU A 389 -2.30 0.77 -26.60
N LYS A 390 -2.59 -0.52 -26.37
CA LYS A 390 -3.71 -1.24 -27.00
C LYS A 390 -5.07 -0.89 -26.39
N THR A 391 -5.10 -0.25 -25.24
CA THR A 391 -6.33 0.07 -24.50
C THR A 391 -7.04 1.33 -25.01
N VAL A 392 -6.33 2.27 -25.64
CA VAL A 392 -6.89 3.55 -26.09
C VAL A 392 -7.00 3.60 -27.61
N ALA A 393 -5.96 3.14 -28.31
CA ALA A 393 -5.87 3.20 -29.77
C ALA A 393 -7.09 2.62 -30.52
N PRO A 394 -7.75 1.52 -30.10
CA PRO A 394 -8.90 0.98 -30.82
C PRO A 394 -10.14 1.88 -30.76
N HIS A 395 -10.36 2.56 -29.63
CA HIS A 395 -11.52 3.45 -29.48
C HIS A 395 -11.33 4.74 -30.28
N GLU A 396 -10.13 5.31 -30.23
CA GLU A 396 -9.77 6.50 -31.02
C GLU A 396 -9.80 6.19 -32.51
N ARG A 397 -9.20 5.07 -32.94
CA ARG A 397 -9.25 4.67 -34.35
C ARG A 397 -10.67 4.41 -34.83
N LYS A 398 -11.47 3.68 -34.05
CA LYS A 398 -12.87 3.44 -34.39
C LYS A 398 -13.65 4.75 -34.53
N PHE A 399 -13.44 5.70 -33.60
CA PHE A 399 -14.07 7.01 -33.69
C PHE A 399 -13.58 7.80 -34.91
N ILE A 400 -12.27 7.77 -35.21
CA ILE A 400 -11.68 8.44 -36.38
C ILE A 400 -12.22 7.82 -37.67
N GLU A 401 -12.29 6.50 -37.77
CA GLU A 401 -12.87 5.75 -38.89
C GLU A 401 -14.35 6.09 -39.07
N GLU A 402 -15.13 6.12 -37.99
CA GLU A 402 -16.55 6.52 -37.99
C GLU A 402 -16.75 8.00 -38.37
N THR A 403 -15.79 8.87 -38.03
CA THR A 403 -15.90 10.32 -38.23
C THR A 403 -15.39 10.76 -39.60
N LEU A 404 -14.31 10.16 -40.08
CA LEU A 404 -13.66 10.52 -41.34
C LEU A 404 -14.28 9.80 -42.54
N GLY A 405 -14.91 8.64 -42.34
CA GLY A 405 -15.55 7.85 -43.38
C GLY A 405 -14.59 7.44 -44.50
N ASP A 406 -14.07 6.21 -44.42
CA ASP A 406 -13.14 5.56 -45.38
C ASP A 406 -11.98 6.41 -45.95
#